data_AF-A0A5N6N4H7-F1
#
_entry.id   AF-A0A5N6N4H7-F1
#
_cell.length_a   1.000
_cell.length_b   1.000
_cell.length_c   1.000
_cell.angle_alpha   90.00
_cell.angle_beta   90.00
_cell.angle_gamma   90.00
#
_symmetry.space_group_name_H-M   'P 1'
#
loop_
_entity.id
_entity.type
_entity.pdbx_description
1 polymer ?
#
loop_
_entity_poly.entity_id
_entity_poly.type
_entity_poly.pdbx_seq_one_letter_code
_entity_poly.pdbx_strand_id
1 'polypeptide(L)'
;MASRSLLSSSNFTLSLVLIITITISSSMAEIGSSVPKSVSTPVEKATVHIVYTDRPPQEELEVYHLRTLSSVLGSEEAAKGALLYTYKHAACGFSAKLTPKQVEEISKQPGVLQVMESRTMQLHESPAKLTNI
;
A
#
# COMPACT_ATOMS: atom_id res chain seq x y z
N MET A 1 -14.33 -32.24 63.95
CA MET A 1 -14.53 -33.34 62.98
C MET A 1 -15.40 -32.79 61.86
N ALA A 2 -14.86 -32.16 60.80
CA ALA A 2 -14.19 -32.77 59.62
C ALA A 2 -15.06 -33.89 59.02
N SER A 3 -15.56 -33.85 57.79
CA SER A 3 -14.94 -33.38 56.54
C SER A 3 -16.00 -33.04 55.46
N ARG A 4 -15.69 -32.07 54.60
CA ARG A 4 -16.51 -31.65 53.44
C ARG A 4 -16.16 -32.54 52.24
N SER A 5 -17.15 -33.10 51.55
CA SER A 5 -16.94 -33.91 50.36
C SER A 5 -17.33 -33.20 49.07
N LEU A 6 -16.35 -33.12 48.16
CA LEU A 6 -16.38 -33.53 46.73
C LEU A 6 -17.32 -32.70 45.81
N LEU A 7 -16.95 -32.26 44.60
CA LEU A 7 -16.17 -32.91 43.55
C LEU A 7 -15.28 -31.92 42.76
N SER A 8 -14.02 -32.34 42.61
CA SER A 8 -13.09 -32.24 41.46
C SER A 8 -13.38 -31.23 40.33
N SER A 9 -12.61 -30.14 40.31
CA SER A 9 -12.50 -29.17 39.21
C SER A 9 -11.45 -29.57 38.14
N SER A 10 -11.06 -30.84 38.06
CA SER A 10 -9.83 -31.24 37.36
C SER A 10 -10.00 -31.62 35.88
N ASN A 11 -11.22 -31.79 35.36
CA ASN A 11 -11.42 -32.37 34.03
C ASN A 11 -11.87 -31.35 32.96
N PHE A 12 -12.35 -30.17 33.37
CA PHE A 12 -12.83 -29.13 32.44
C PHE A 12 -11.68 -28.31 31.85
N THR A 13 -10.66 -28.01 32.64
CA THR A 13 -9.46 -27.27 32.20
C THR A 13 -8.57 -28.10 31.27
N LEU A 14 -8.42 -29.40 31.55
CA LEU A 14 -7.73 -30.34 30.66
C LEU A 14 -8.44 -30.45 29.30
N SER A 15 -9.77 -30.47 29.29
CA SER A 15 -10.56 -30.51 28.05
C SER A 15 -10.37 -29.25 27.19
N LEU A 16 -10.22 -28.07 27.79
CA LEU A 16 -10.03 -26.81 27.04
C LEU A 16 -8.61 -26.72 26.44
N VAL A 17 -7.58 -27.18 27.16
CA VAL A 17 -6.18 -27.17 26.69
C VAL A 17 -5.97 -28.16 25.54
N LEU A 18 -6.65 -29.31 25.55
CA LEU A 18 -6.55 -30.32 24.50
C LEU A 18 -7.09 -29.83 23.14
N ILE A 19 -8.11 -28.97 23.13
CA ILE A 19 -8.73 -28.47 21.88
C ILE A 19 -7.82 -27.45 21.18
N ILE A 20 -7.09 -26.63 21.93
CA ILE A 20 -6.27 -25.53 21.39
C ILE A 20 -5.02 -26.06 20.65
N THR A 21 -4.48 -27.22 21.03
CA THR A 21 -3.30 -27.80 20.38
C THR A 21 -3.62 -28.49 19.05
N ILE A 22 -4.84 -29.00 18.88
CA ILE A 22 -5.23 -29.77 17.68
C ILE A 22 -5.37 -28.87 16.45
N THR A 23 -5.63 -27.56 16.60
CA THR A 23 -5.82 -26.65 15.46
C THR A 23 -4.52 -26.14 14.81
N ILE A 24 -3.34 -26.36 15.39
CA ILE A 24 -2.09 -25.75 14.89
C ILE A 24 -1.39 -26.62 13.82
N SER A 25 -1.75 -27.90 13.66
CA SER A 25 -0.99 -28.87 12.83
C SER A 25 -1.55 -29.17 11.44
N SER A 26 -2.42 -28.33 10.88
CA SER A 26 -2.88 -28.53 9.49
C SER A 26 -1.95 -27.85 8.49
N SER A 27 -0.90 -28.55 8.07
CA SER A 27 -0.11 -28.20 6.88
C SER A 27 0.19 -29.42 6.01
N MET A 28 0.16 -29.16 4.69
CA MET A 28 0.55 -29.95 3.51
C MET A 28 -0.54 -30.80 2.83
N ALA A 29 -1.03 -30.28 1.71
CA ALA A 29 -1.36 -31.08 0.54
C ALA A 29 -0.68 -30.44 -0.70
N GLU A 30 0.28 -31.15 -1.26
CA GLU A 30 0.90 -30.93 -2.57
C GLU A 30 -0.06 -31.39 -3.67
N ILE A 31 -0.52 -30.48 -4.54
CA ILE A 31 -1.01 -30.84 -5.89
C ILE A 31 -0.59 -29.72 -6.85
N GLY A 32 0.29 -30.07 -7.80
CA GLY A 32 0.46 -29.31 -9.04
C GLY A 32 1.84 -28.69 -9.21
N SER A 33 2.82 -29.53 -9.58
CA SER A 33 3.98 -29.10 -10.35
C SER A 33 3.50 -28.49 -11.68
N SER A 34 3.15 -27.22 -11.66
CA SER A 34 3.46 -26.34 -12.77
C SER A 34 4.55 -25.44 -12.22
N VAL A 35 5.79 -25.72 -12.64
CA VAL A 35 6.87 -24.72 -12.69
C VAL A 35 6.20 -23.36 -12.87
N PRO A 36 6.23 -22.43 -11.89
CA PRO A 36 6.02 -21.05 -12.27
C PRO A 36 7.16 -20.86 -13.24
N LYS A 37 6.83 -20.87 -14.53
CA LYS A 37 7.68 -20.29 -15.56
C LYS A 37 8.15 -19.04 -14.86
N SER A 38 9.46 -18.96 -14.61
CA SER A 38 10.10 -17.69 -14.44
C SER A 38 9.80 -16.99 -15.74
N VAL A 39 8.58 -16.45 -15.82
CA VAL A 39 8.26 -15.32 -16.62
C VAL A 39 9.19 -14.36 -15.95
N SER A 40 10.36 -14.21 -16.56
CA SER A 40 11.07 -12.97 -16.54
C SER A 40 10.07 -11.95 -17.06
N THR A 41 9.09 -11.60 -16.21
CA THR A 41 8.31 -10.40 -16.36
C THR A 41 9.41 -9.36 -16.35
N PRO A 42 9.56 -8.56 -17.42
CA PRO A 42 10.38 -7.38 -17.32
C PRO A 42 9.96 -6.71 -16.02
N VAL A 43 10.88 -6.54 -15.07
CA VAL A 43 10.58 -5.71 -13.89
C VAL A 43 10.27 -4.36 -14.49
N GLU A 44 8.98 -4.07 -14.62
CA GLU A 44 8.55 -2.87 -15.33
C GLU A 44 9.07 -1.69 -14.54
N LYS A 45 9.87 -0.87 -15.20
CA LYS A 45 10.60 0.22 -14.57
C LYS A 45 9.60 1.23 -14.00
N ALA A 46 9.69 1.47 -12.70
CA ALA A 46 8.87 2.51 -12.07
C ALA A 46 9.34 3.91 -12.50
N THR A 47 8.40 4.77 -12.88
CA THR A 47 8.65 6.19 -13.16
C THR A 47 7.78 7.07 -12.27
N VAL A 48 8.14 8.35 -12.15
CA VAL A 48 7.42 9.29 -11.29
C VAL A 48 6.14 9.72 -11.99
N HIS A 49 5.01 9.59 -11.31
CA HIS A 49 3.71 10.03 -11.79
C HIS A 49 3.12 11.05 -10.83
N ILE A 50 2.34 11.98 -11.37
CA ILE A 50 1.49 12.92 -10.66
C ILE A 50 0.06 12.38 -10.74
N VAL A 51 -0.52 12.11 -9.58
CA VAL A 51 -1.89 11.63 -9.40
C VAL A 51 -2.71 12.81 -8.91
N TYR A 52 -3.69 13.24 -9.70
CA TYR A 52 -4.68 14.24 -9.34
C TYR A 52 -5.88 13.56 -8.70
N THR A 53 -6.30 14.08 -7.56
CA THR A 53 -7.43 13.56 -6.78
C THR A 53 -8.48 14.64 -6.56
N ASP A 54 -9.70 14.23 -6.23
CA ASP A 54 -10.66 15.09 -5.58
C ASP A 54 -10.18 15.47 -4.16
N ARG A 55 -10.79 16.51 -3.61
CA ARG A 55 -10.55 16.90 -2.21
C ARG A 55 -11.59 16.19 -1.33
N PRO A 56 -11.18 15.34 -0.38
CA PRO A 56 -12.12 14.76 0.56
C PRO A 56 -12.72 15.86 1.44
N PRO A 57 -14.05 15.87 1.67
CA PRO A 57 -14.72 16.94 2.42
C PRO A 57 -14.53 16.86 3.94
N GLN A 58 -14.21 15.68 4.48
CA GLN A 58 -14.21 15.41 5.93
C GLN A 58 -12.99 14.61 6.41
N GLU A 59 -12.05 14.30 5.53
CA GLU A 59 -10.85 13.51 5.86
C GLU A 59 -9.60 14.37 5.69
N GLU A 60 -8.60 14.12 6.53
CA GLU A 60 -7.29 14.74 6.37
C GLU A 60 -6.65 14.29 5.05
N LEU A 61 -6.16 15.25 4.28
CA LEU A 61 -5.72 15.01 2.92
C LEU A 61 -4.55 14.01 2.83
N GLU A 62 -3.63 14.05 3.80
CA GLU A 62 -2.49 13.13 3.85
C GLU A 62 -2.94 11.69 4.10
N VAL A 63 -3.92 11.48 4.99
CA VAL A 63 -4.48 10.16 5.29
C VAL A 63 -5.19 9.60 4.06
N TYR A 64 -6.01 10.42 3.39
CA TYR A 64 -6.71 10.03 2.18
C TYR A 64 -5.75 9.63 1.05
N HIS A 65 -4.71 10.44 0.79
CA HIS A 65 -3.70 10.13 -0.23
C HIS A 65 -2.92 8.86 0.10
N LEU A 66 -2.51 8.70 1.36
CA LEU A 66 -1.74 7.54 1.77
C LEU A 66 -2.57 6.24 1.68
N ARG A 67 -3.85 6.28 2.06
CA ARG A 67 -4.79 5.15 1.88
C ARG A 67 -4.97 4.81 0.40
N THR A 68 -5.17 5.83 -0.44
CA THR A 68 -5.34 5.64 -1.88
C THR A 68 -4.12 4.95 -2.47
N LEU A 69 -2.92 5.39 -2.11
CA LEU A 69 -1.68 4.80 -2.57
C LEU A 69 -1.45 3.40 -1.99
N SER A 70 -1.72 3.18 -0.70
CA SER A 70 -1.53 1.87 -0.05
C SER A 70 -2.48 0.80 -0.58
N SER A 71 -3.69 1.18 -1.03
CA SER A 71 -4.63 0.26 -1.66
C SER A 71 -4.07 -0.42 -2.91
N VAL A 72 -3.19 0.28 -3.64
CA VAL A 72 -2.56 -0.21 -4.87
C VAL A 72 -1.22 -0.88 -4.58
N LEU A 73 -0.46 -0.36 -3.60
CA LEU A 73 0.88 -0.87 -3.27
C LEU A 73 0.88 -2.03 -2.26
N GLY A 74 -0.26 -2.30 -1.63
CA GLY A 74 -0.48 -3.43 -0.72
C GLY A 74 -0.08 -3.18 0.74
N SER A 75 0.60 -2.07 1.05
CA SER A 75 0.86 -1.65 2.44
C SER A 75 1.10 -0.16 2.58
N GLU A 76 0.97 0.35 3.80
CA GLU A 76 1.25 1.75 4.13
C GLU A 76 2.74 2.07 4.01
N GLU A 77 3.61 1.14 4.40
CA GLU A 77 5.07 1.28 4.32
C GLU A 77 5.53 1.39 2.87
N ALA A 78 4.97 0.57 1.98
CA ALA A 78 5.24 0.64 0.55
C ALA A 78 4.75 1.97 -0.04
N ALA A 79 3.57 2.44 0.38
CA ALA A 79 3.04 3.74 -0.02
C ALA A 79 3.95 4.89 0.42
N LYS A 80 4.40 4.92 1.68
CA LYS A 80 5.36 5.91 2.18
C LYS A 80 6.68 5.87 1.43
N GLY A 81 7.17 4.68 1.07
CA GLY A 81 8.40 4.50 0.31
C GLY A 81 8.30 4.97 -1.15
N ALA A 82 7.10 4.95 -1.73
CA ALA A 82 6.86 5.37 -3.11
C ALA A 82 6.45 6.85 -3.24
N LEU A 83 5.83 7.43 -2.20
CA LEU A 83 5.37 8.81 -2.17
C LEU A 83 6.54 9.80 -2.20
N LEU A 84 6.50 10.76 -3.11
CA LEU A 84 7.52 11.80 -3.27
C LEU A 84 7.04 13.17 -2.80
N TYR A 85 5.79 13.52 -3.10
CA TYR A 85 5.24 14.81 -2.73
C TYR A 85 3.72 14.78 -2.63
N THR A 86 3.15 15.61 -1.76
CA THR A 86 1.70 15.80 -1.62
C THR A 86 1.33 17.23 -1.98
N TYR A 87 0.46 17.39 -2.99
CA TYR A 87 -0.09 18.66 -3.41
C TYR A 87 -1.34 19.00 -2.58
N LYS A 88 -1.31 20.14 -1.88
CA LYS A 88 -2.36 20.54 -0.91
C LYS A 88 -3.18 21.77 -1.29
N HIS A 89 -2.73 22.56 -2.27
CA HIS A 89 -3.26 23.90 -2.54
C HIS A 89 -3.76 24.01 -3.98
N ALA A 90 -2.92 24.52 -4.89
CA ALA A 90 -3.26 24.78 -6.29
C ALA A 90 -3.75 23.55 -7.06
N ALA A 91 -3.33 22.36 -6.61
CA ALA A 91 -3.86 21.07 -7.03
C ALA A 91 -4.03 20.18 -5.80
N CYS A 92 -4.95 19.22 -5.91
CA CYS A 92 -5.16 18.17 -4.93
C CYS A 92 -4.60 16.87 -5.53
N GLY A 93 -3.74 16.17 -4.79
CA GLY A 93 -3.11 14.95 -5.26
C GLY A 93 -1.71 14.71 -4.69
N PHE A 94 -0.96 13.84 -5.33
CA PHE A 94 0.39 13.48 -4.91
C PHE A 94 1.24 13.03 -6.09
N SER A 95 2.56 13.03 -5.93
CA SER A 95 3.49 12.36 -6.84
C SER A 95 4.13 11.14 -6.20
N ALA A 96 4.26 10.06 -6.96
CA ALA A 96 4.80 8.79 -6.49
C ALA A 96 5.54 8.03 -7.59
N LYS A 97 6.47 7.17 -7.21
CA LYS A 97 7.09 6.20 -8.13
C LYS A 97 6.18 4.99 -8.31
N LEU A 98 5.70 4.80 -9.53
CA LEU A 98 4.73 3.74 -9.88
C LEU A 98 5.20 2.95 -11.09
N THR A 99 4.96 1.65 -11.10
CA THR A 99 5.06 0.81 -12.30
C THR A 99 3.85 1.04 -13.22
N PRO A 100 3.93 0.72 -14.52
CA PRO A 100 2.79 0.85 -15.43
C PRO A 100 1.54 0.13 -14.94
N LYS A 101 1.68 -1.08 -14.40
CA LYS A 101 0.57 -1.79 -13.75
C LYS A 101 -0.04 -1.02 -12.57
N GLN A 102 0.78 -0.41 -11.72
CA GLN A 102 0.27 0.39 -10.60
C GLN A 102 -0.42 1.68 -11.07
N VAL A 103 0.03 2.28 -12.17
CA VAL A 103 -0.64 3.42 -12.81
C VAL A 103 -2.03 3.04 -13.29
N GLU A 104 -2.16 1.88 -13.92
CA GLU A 104 -3.46 1.36 -14.35
C GLU A 104 -4.40 1.16 -13.15
N GLU A 105 -3.91 0.53 -12.08
CA GLU A 105 -4.72 0.26 -10.90
C GLU A 105 -5.09 1.53 -10.13
N ILE A 106 -4.17 2.51 -10.00
CA ILE A 106 -4.46 3.75 -9.28
C ILE A 106 -5.45 4.62 -10.06
N SER A 107 -5.44 4.58 -11.39
CA SER A 107 -6.41 5.31 -12.23
C SER A 107 -7.86 4.85 -12.05
N LYS A 108 -8.06 3.64 -11.49
CA LYS A 108 -9.38 3.06 -11.21
C LYS A 108 -9.90 3.41 -9.80
N GLN A 109 -9.06 4.00 -8.94
CA GLN A 109 -9.44 4.29 -7.56
C GLN A 109 -10.46 5.43 -7.48
N PRO A 110 -11.46 5.35 -6.59
CA PRO A 110 -12.45 6.40 -6.42
C PRO A 110 -11.78 7.70 -5.95
N GLY A 111 -12.16 8.80 -6.58
CA GLY A 111 -11.61 10.13 -6.31
C GLY A 111 -10.32 10.43 -7.09
N VAL A 112 -9.71 9.46 -7.77
CA VAL A 112 -8.61 9.74 -8.72
C VAL A 112 -9.20 10.31 -10.02
N LEU A 113 -8.79 11.53 -10.37
CA LEU A 113 -9.27 12.26 -11.54
C LEU A 113 -8.37 12.04 -12.75
N GLN A 114 -7.06 12.00 -12.54
CA GLN A 114 -6.07 11.87 -13.61
C GLN A 114 -4.73 11.36 -13.08
N VAL A 115 -4.03 10.56 -13.88
CA VAL A 115 -2.65 10.15 -13.61
C VAL A 115 -1.78 10.54 -14.80
N MET A 116 -0.71 11.28 -14.56
CA MET A 116 0.22 11.74 -15.60
C MET A 116 1.66 11.44 -15.22
N GLU A 117 2.49 11.00 -16.18
CA GLU A 117 3.92 10.89 -15.94
C GLU A 117 4.55 12.27 -15.72
N SER A 118 5.38 12.38 -14.68
CA SER A 118 6.09 13.62 -14.34
C SER A 118 7.20 13.91 -15.34
N ARG A 119 7.24 15.14 -15.84
CA ARG A 119 8.25 15.59 -16.81
C ARG A 119 9.13 16.69 -16.21
N THR A 120 10.44 16.54 -16.36
CA THR A 120 11.39 17.62 -16.04
C THR A 120 11.53 18.53 -17.24
N MET A 121 11.27 19.83 -17.05
CA MET A 121 11.41 20.84 -18.10
C MET A 121 12.67 21.68 -17.84
N GLN A 122 13.35 22.09 -18.91
CA GLN A 122 14.45 23.04 -18.80
C GLN A 122 13.89 24.46 -18.73
N LEU A 123 14.34 25.24 -17.75
CA LEU A 123 14.03 26.66 -17.68
C LEU A 123 14.76 27.37 -18.81
N HIS A 124 14.03 28.11 -19.65
CA HIS A 124 14.65 28.92 -20.70
C HIS A 124 15.36 30.12 -20.06
N GLU A 125 16.68 30.14 -20.13
CA GLU A 125 17.47 31.31 -19.74
C GLU A 125 17.50 32.31 -20.90
N SER A 126 16.89 33.47 -20.70
CA SER A 126 17.09 34.59 -21.62
C SER A 126 18.47 35.19 -21.38
N PRO A 127 19.30 35.43 -22.42
CA PRO A 127 20.59 36.07 -22.24
C PRO A 127 20.39 37.49 -21.71
N ALA A 128 20.80 37.73 -20.46
CA ALA A 128 20.81 39.05 -19.86
C ALA A 128 21.84 39.92 -20.61
N LYS A 129 21.36 40.79 -21.51
CA LYS A 129 22.19 41.78 -22.19
C LYS A 129 22.46 42.93 -21.23
N LEU A 130 23.53 42.82 -20.45
CA LEU A 130 24.07 43.94 -19.67
C LEU A 130 24.78 44.90 -20.64
N THR A 131 24.07 45.91 -21.14
CA THR A 131 24.72 47.08 -21.72
C THR A 131 25.06 48.05 -20.59
N ASN A 132 26.32 48.09 -20.18
CA ASN A 132 26.85 49.20 -19.40
C ASN A 132 26.77 50.46 -20.27
N ILE A 133 26.01 51.45 -19.81
CA ILE A 133 26.03 52.83 -20.33
C ILE A 133 27.05 53.66 -19.56
#